data_AF-A0A329C5E3-F1
#
_entry.id   AF-A0A329C5E3-F1
#
_cell.length_a   1.000
_cell.length_b   1.000
_cell.length_c   1.000
_cell.angle_alpha   90.00
_cell.angle_beta   90.00
_cell.angle_gamma   90.00
#
_symmetry.space_group_name_H-M   'P 1'
#
loop_
_entity.id
_entity.type
_entity.pdbx_description
1 polymer ?
#
loop_
_entity_poly.entity_id
_entity_poly.type
_entity_poly.pdbx_seq_one_letter_code
_entity_poly.pdbx_strand_id
1 'polypeptide(L)'
;MNNSNTNPKKASDPDANIVNALLSYMHDCGFDESHLTPMFLALTLEYVYQPHPRFWRDFNVTILIDALSRHMPNWRTTAGMRRGGADRLFQKLERILAINSFDEANAEMLLALQVVERPETPSSAFAWIAAELAKRGATVHLEFAQPDDERCGEKALDVVYCLEQAKLGNAVERTGTIVAKAYRDAVMKRHSLREGSTRQAVSAADV
;
A
#
# COMPACT_ATOMS: atom_id res chain seq x y z
N MET A 1 22.44 -15.53 -43.36
CA MET A 1 22.76 -14.63 -42.25
C MET A 1 21.52 -13.79 -41.99
N ASN A 2 20.65 -14.21 -41.07
CA ASN A 2 19.40 -13.50 -40.78
C ASN A 2 19.54 -12.78 -39.44
N ASN A 3 19.32 -11.47 -39.49
CA ASN A 3 19.54 -10.51 -38.43
C ASN A 3 18.36 -10.58 -37.43
N SER A 4 18.59 -11.19 -36.26
CA SER A 4 17.64 -11.21 -35.14
C SER A 4 17.69 -9.88 -34.40
N ASN A 5 16.91 -8.89 -34.85
CA ASN A 5 16.72 -7.65 -34.09
C ASN A 5 15.60 -7.86 -33.05
N THR A 6 15.88 -8.67 -32.03
CA THR A 6 15.06 -8.75 -30.82
C THR A 6 15.66 -7.81 -29.80
N ASN A 7 15.21 -6.55 -29.81
CA ASN A 7 15.52 -5.60 -28.77
C ASN A 7 14.78 -6.07 -27.50
N PRO A 8 15.46 -6.54 -26.43
CA PRO A 8 14.76 -6.92 -25.22
C PRO A 8 14.13 -5.66 -24.64
N LYS A 9 12.80 -5.65 -24.45
CA LYS A 9 12.15 -4.66 -23.56
C LYS A 9 12.93 -4.70 -22.25
N LYS A 10 13.69 -3.65 -21.94
CA LYS A 10 14.31 -3.48 -20.64
C LYS A 10 13.21 -3.70 -19.61
N ALA A 11 13.35 -4.73 -18.78
CA ALA A 11 12.50 -4.87 -17.61
C ALA A 11 12.60 -3.54 -16.85
N SER A 12 11.47 -2.87 -16.69
CA SER A 12 11.39 -1.64 -15.90
C SER A 12 11.84 -1.96 -14.48
N ASP A 13 12.66 -1.10 -13.90
CA ASP A 13 13.02 -1.14 -12.49
C ASP A 13 11.74 -1.17 -11.62
N PRO A 14 11.50 -2.24 -10.83
CA PRO A 14 10.30 -2.37 -10.00
C PRO A 14 10.07 -1.15 -9.09
N ASP A 15 11.15 -0.58 -8.56
CA ASP A 15 11.08 0.62 -7.71
C ASP A 15 10.62 1.83 -8.52
N ALA A 16 11.09 1.98 -9.76
CA ALA A 16 10.64 3.06 -10.64
C ALA A 16 9.14 2.96 -10.97
N ASN A 17 8.60 1.75 -11.13
CA ASN A 17 7.16 1.56 -11.34
C ASN A 17 6.36 1.96 -10.09
N ILE A 18 6.81 1.59 -8.90
CA ILE A 18 6.17 1.99 -7.64
C ILE A 18 6.22 3.51 -7.45
N VAL A 19 7.39 4.14 -7.68
CA VAL A 19 7.52 5.60 -7.63
C VAL A 19 6.55 6.28 -8.59
N ASN A 20 6.44 5.80 -9.83
CA ASN A 20 5.51 6.36 -10.81
C ASN A 20 4.04 6.19 -10.41
N ALA A 21 3.68 5.05 -9.81
CA ALA A 21 2.33 4.81 -9.31
C ALA A 21 2.00 5.71 -8.12
N LEU A 22 2.94 5.90 -7.18
CA LEU A 22 2.81 6.85 -6.07
C LEU A 22 2.62 8.28 -6.58
N LEU A 23 3.45 8.72 -7.53
CA LEU A 23 3.34 10.05 -8.15
C LEU A 23 1.99 10.25 -8.83
N SER A 24 1.56 9.27 -9.62
CA SER A 24 0.26 9.33 -10.31
C SER A 24 -0.88 9.45 -9.30
N TYR A 25 -0.86 8.65 -8.23
CA TYR A 25 -1.86 8.72 -7.18
C TYR A 25 -1.90 10.09 -6.48
N MET A 26 -0.74 10.61 -6.07
CA MET A 26 -0.64 11.91 -5.40
C MET A 26 -1.09 13.06 -6.31
N HIS A 27 -0.76 12.99 -7.60
CA HIS A 27 -1.23 13.95 -8.60
C HIS A 27 -2.75 13.90 -8.76
N ASP A 28 -3.30 12.71 -9.00
CA ASP A 28 -4.74 12.51 -9.21
C ASP A 28 -5.57 12.88 -7.98
N CYS A 29 -5.00 12.71 -6.80
CA CYS A 29 -5.62 13.10 -5.53
C CYS A 29 -5.38 14.57 -5.15
N GLY A 30 -4.62 15.33 -5.93
CA GLY A 30 -4.31 16.73 -5.65
C GLY A 30 -3.55 16.92 -4.32
N PHE A 31 -2.65 16.00 -3.98
CA PHE A 31 -1.89 16.07 -2.73
C PHE A 31 -1.03 17.33 -2.68
N ASP A 32 -1.09 17.98 -1.52
CA ASP A 32 -0.30 19.15 -1.13
C ASP A 32 0.22 18.97 0.31
N GLU A 33 0.78 20.03 0.89
CA GLU A 33 1.36 20.01 2.23
C GLU A 33 0.35 19.58 3.32
N SER A 34 -0.94 19.84 3.13
CA SER A 34 -1.99 19.44 4.08
C SER A 34 -2.22 17.92 4.12
N HIS A 35 -1.76 17.21 3.08
CA HIS A 35 -1.87 15.76 2.96
C HIS A 35 -0.67 15.03 3.58
N LEU A 36 0.32 15.73 4.14
CA LEU A 36 1.47 15.14 4.84
C LEU A 36 1.09 14.60 6.23
N THR A 37 0.18 13.63 6.23
CA THR A 37 -0.33 12.96 7.42
C THR A 37 -0.21 11.44 7.25
N PRO A 38 -0.13 10.67 8.35
CA PRO A 38 -0.03 9.21 8.26
C PRO A 38 -1.19 8.58 7.50
N MET A 39 -2.41 9.12 7.64
CA MET A 39 -3.61 8.58 7.01
C MET A 39 -3.56 8.70 5.48
N PHE A 40 -3.24 9.88 4.94
CA PHE A 40 -3.17 10.07 3.49
C PHE A 40 -1.99 9.32 2.86
N LEU A 41 -0.86 9.26 3.56
CA LEU A 41 0.30 8.49 3.10
C LEU A 41 0.11 6.96 3.28
N ALA A 42 -0.76 6.51 4.19
CA ALA A 42 -1.18 5.12 4.21
C ALA A 42 -2.00 4.77 2.96
N LEU A 43 -2.88 5.66 2.49
CA LEU A 43 -3.63 5.43 1.26
C LEU A 43 -2.72 5.35 0.02
N THR A 44 -1.66 6.16 -0.04
CA THR A 44 -0.69 6.08 -1.16
C THR A 44 0.02 4.72 -1.15
N LEU A 45 0.42 4.22 0.03
CA LEU A 45 1.03 2.90 0.19
C LEU A 45 0.05 1.78 -0.21
N GLU A 46 -1.19 1.83 0.28
CA GLU A 46 -2.24 0.85 -0.05
C GLU A 46 -2.60 0.84 -1.54
N TYR A 47 -2.52 1.99 -2.22
CA TYR A 47 -2.75 2.09 -3.66
C TYR A 47 -1.69 1.36 -4.49
N VAL A 48 -0.43 1.41 -4.06
CA VAL A 48 0.69 0.78 -4.79
C VAL A 48 0.94 -0.67 -4.37
N TYR A 49 0.17 -1.18 -3.42
CA TYR A 49 0.22 -2.58 -3.03
C TYR A 49 0.04 -3.51 -4.22
N GLN A 50 0.91 -4.51 -4.34
CA GLN A 50 0.79 -5.60 -5.29
C GLN A 50 0.69 -6.92 -4.52
N PRO A 51 -0.31 -7.77 -4.81
CA PRO A 51 -0.52 -9.02 -4.09
C PRO A 51 0.47 -10.10 -4.53
N HIS A 52 1.74 -9.92 -4.18
CA HIS A 52 2.78 -10.94 -4.31
C HIS A 52 3.51 -11.11 -2.97
N PRO A 53 4.12 -12.28 -2.73
CA PRO A 53 4.88 -12.51 -1.50
C PRO A 53 5.95 -11.45 -1.30
N ARG A 54 6.25 -11.17 -0.04
CA ARG A 54 7.25 -10.18 0.40
C ARG A 54 7.05 -8.73 -0.02
N PHE A 55 5.93 -8.33 -0.62
CA PHE A 55 5.75 -6.94 -1.09
C PHE A 55 6.02 -5.95 0.04
N TRP A 56 5.37 -6.13 1.19
CA TRP A 56 5.52 -5.20 2.31
C TRP A 56 6.86 -5.36 3.02
N ARG A 57 7.33 -6.60 3.14
CA ARG A 57 8.63 -6.88 3.76
C ARG A 57 9.80 -6.24 3.01
N ASP A 58 9.70 -6.19 1.67
CA ASP A 58 10.75 -5.66 0.81
C ASP A 58 10.51 -4.18 0.43
N PHE A 59 9.36 -3.59 0.82
CA PHE A 59 9.06 -2.18 0.55
C PHE A 59 9.96 -1.25 1.36
N ASN A 60 10.74 -0.41 0.67
CA ASN A 60 11.59 0.58 1.30
C ASN A 60 10.90 1.94 1.39
N VAL A 61 10.80 2.51 2.60
CA VAL A 61 10.19 3.84 2.83
C VAL A 61 10.87 4.96 2.05
N THR A 62 12.13 4.79 1.65
CA THR A 62 12.85 5.74 0.78
C THR A 62 12.16 5.94 -0.57
N ILE A 63 11.44 4.92 -1.08
CA ILE A 63 10.63 5.00 -2.30
C ILE A 63 9.53 6.05 -2.15
N LEU A 64 8.82 6.04 -1.02
CA LEU A 64 7.81 7.04 -0.70
C LEU A 64 8.43 8.44 -0.53
N ILE A 65 9.58 8.52 0.13
CA ILE A 65 10.31 9.78 0.31
C ILE A 65 10.73 10.39 -1.04
N ASP A 66 11.22 9.57 -1.96
CA ASP A 66 11.59 10.00 -3.31
C ASP A 66 10.36 10.52 -4.08
N ALA A 67 9.26 9.76 -4.09
CA ALA A 67 8.01 10.19 -4.70
C ALA A 67 7.50 11.52 -4.11
N LEU A 68 7.51 11.68 -2.78
CA LEU A 68 7.12 12.93 -2.11
C LEU A 68 8.03 14.10 -2.49
N SER A 69 9.34 13.86 -2.59
CA SER A 69 10.32 14.91 -2.93
C SER A 69 10.21 15.33 -4.40
N ARG A 70 9.78 14.42 -5.29
CA ARG A 70 9.47 14.75 -6.69
C ARG A 70 8.14 15.48 -6.83
N HIS A 71 7.11 15.07 -6.09
CA HIS A 71 5.77 15.69 -6.13
C HIS A 71 5.74 17.07 -5.45
N MET A 72 6.44 17.22 -4.32
CA MET A 72 6.45 18.44 -3.49
C MET A 72 7.88 18.77 -3.03
N PRO A 73 8.75 19.37 -3.86
CA PRO A 73 10.19 19.53 -3.56
C PRO A 73 10.54 20.15 -2.20
N ASN A 74 9.69 21.03 -1.67
CA ASN A 74 9.92 21.75 -0.42
C ASN A 74 9.18 21.16 0.79
N TRP A 75 8.58 19.98 0.69
CA TRP A 75 7.69 19.41 1.71
C TRP A 75 8.31 19.33 3.11
N ARG A 76 9.63 19.10 3.21
CA ARG A 76 10.35 19.08 4.50
C ARG A 76 10.45 20.44 5.18
N THR A 77 10.35 21.51 4.40
CA THR A 77 10.47 22.89 4.90
C THR A 77 9.13 23.48 5.31
N THR A 78 8.04 22.72 5.19
CA THR A 78 6.69 23.16 5.60
C THR A 78 6.60 23.24 7.12
N ALA A 79 5.72 24.10 7.64
CA ALA A 79 5.64 24.37 9.08
C ALA A 79 5.43 23.08 9.91
N GLY A 80 4.59 22.17 9.42
CA GLY A 80 4.30 20.89 10.08
C GLY A 80 5.44 19.87 10.02
N MET A 81 6.35 19.98 9.06
CA MET A 81 7.46 19.03 8.87
C MET A 81 8.77 19.47 9.55
N ARG A 82 8.91 20.76 9.86
CA ARG A 82 10.03 21.29 10.65
C ARG A 82 10.03 20.74 12.08
N ARG A 83 11.16 20.93 12.79
CA ARG A 83 11.32 20.58 14.21
C ARG A 83 10.91 19.12 14.51
N GLY A 84 11.42 18.20 13.71
CA GLY A 84 11.17 16.75 13.82
C GLY A 84 9.77 16.30 13.38
N GLY A 85 9.01 17.15 12.69
CA GLY A 85 7.69 16.79 12.17
C GLY A 85 7.75 15.67 11.13
N ALA A 86 8.72 15.75 10.22
CA ALA A 86 8.99 14.68 9.26
C ALA A 86 9.33 13.37 9.98
N ASP A 87 10.25 13.38 10.94
CA ASP A 87 10.66 12.15 11.66
C ASP A 87 9.48 11.49 12.36
N ARG A 88 8.61 12.27 13.02
CA ARG A 88 7.38 11.75 13.65
C ARG A 88 6.38 11.20 12.63
N LEU A 89 6.29 11.78 11.44
CA LEU A 89 5.45 11.27 10.36
C LEU A 89 5.97 9.92 9.86
N PHE A 90 7.26 9.82 9.59
CA PHE A 90 7.88 8.58 9.09
C PHE A 90 7.91 7.47 10.14
N GLN A 91 8.10 7.79 11.42
CA GLN A 91 7.96 6.79 12.49
C GLN A 91 6.56 6.15 12.50
N LYS A 92 5.51 6.93 12.22
CA LYS A 92 4.15 6.39 12.11
C LYS A 92 3.96 5.55 10.85
N LEU A 93 4.57 5.92 9.73
CA LEU A 93 4.51 5.15 8.49
C LEU A 93 5.30 3.85 8.58
N GLU A 94 6.47 3.86 9.22
CA GLU A 94 7.25 2.66 9.50
C GLU A 94 6.46 1.68 10.35
N ARG A 95 5.67 2.17 11.33
CA ARG A 95 4.74 1.32 12.08
C ARG A 95 3.66 0.69 11.18
N ILE A 96 3.11 1.42 10.22
CA ILE A 96 2.13 0.90 9.26
C ILE A 96 2.76 -0.18 8.37
N LEU A 97 3.96 0.08 7.85
CA LEU A 97 4.71 -0.88 7.05
C LEU A 97 5.06 -2.13 7.86
N ALA A 98 5.42 -1.98 9.13
CA ALA A 98 5.70 -3.10 10.03
C ALA A 98 4.45 -3.96 10.27
N ILE A 99 3.28 -3.34 10.50
CA ILE A 99 1.99 -4.06 10.62
C ILE A 99 1.72 -4.84 9.32
N ASN A 100 1.76 -4.18 8.16
CA ASN A 100 1.49 -4.81 6.88
C ASN A 100 2.48 -5.95 6.56
N SER A 101 3.78 -5.77 6.86
CA SER A 101 4.79 -6.81 6.71
C SER A 101 4.59 -7.97 7.68
N PHE A 102 4.08 -7.71 8.89
CA PHE A 102 3.76 -8.73 9.87
C PHE A 102 2.57 -9.59 9.40
N ASP A 103 1.49 -8.96 8.97
CA ASP A 103 0.32 -9.64 8.41
C ASP A 103 0.68 -10.48 7.18
N GLU A 104 1.53 -9.95 6.30
CA GLU A 104 2.06 -10.68 5.14
C GLU A 104 2.90 -11.89 5.54
N ALA A 105 3.77 -11.76 6.53
CA ALA A 105 4.57 -12.88 7.03
C ALA A 105 3.69 -13.98 7.64
N ASN A 106 2.63 -13.61 8.36
CA ASN A 106 1.65 -14.57 8.88
C ASN A 106 0.91 -15.28 7.75
N ALA A 107 0.47 -14.55 6.72
CA ALA A 107 -0.14 -15.14 5.54
C ALA A 107 0.80 -16.10 4.80
N GLU A 108 2.09 -15.78 4.69
CA GLU A 108 3.11 -16.67 4.12
C GLU A 108 3.22 -17.98 4.93
N MET A 109 3.15 -17.92 6.27
CA MET A 109 3.15 -19.11 7.12
C MET A 109 1.89 -19.98 6.90
N LEU A 110 0.71 -19.36 6.80
CA LEU A 110 -0.54 -20.08 6.51
C LEU A 110 -0.52 -20.73 5.13
N LEU A 111 0.02 -20.04 4.12
CA LEU A 111 0.14 -20.57 2.76
C LEU A 111 1.10 -21.76 2.65
N ALA A 112 2.03 -21.90 3.59
CA ALA A 112 2.94 -23.05 3.65
C ALA A 112 2.25 -24.35 4.11
N LEU A 113 1.05 -24.25 4.69
CA LEU A 113 0.24 -25.41 5.07
C LEU A 113 -0.43 -26.04 3.85
N GLN A 114 -0.77 -27.33 3.96
CA GLN A 114 -1.68 -27.96 3.02
C GLN A 114 -3.04 -27.28 3.09
N VAL A 115 -3.74 -27.16 1.96
CA VAL A 115 -5.03 -26.44 1.88
C VAL A 115 -6.02 -26.94 2.92
N VAL A 116 -6.10 -28.25 3.15
CA VAL A 116 -7.01 -28.89 4.11
C VAL A 116 -6.67 -28.59 5.58
N GLU A 117 -5.44 -28.18 5.86
CA GLU A 117 -4.97 -27.85 7.22
C GLU A 117 -5.06 -26.35 7.52
N ARG A 118 -5.40 -25.53 6.52
CA ARG A 118 -5.42 -24.08 6.69
C ARG A 118 -6.63 -23.67 7.53
N PRO A 119 -6.43 -22.77 8.51
CA PRO A 119 -7.54 -22.18 9.24
C PRO A 119 -8.42 -21.34 8.31
N GLU A 120 -9.73 -21.45 8.48
CA GLU A 120 -10.73 -20.74 7.65
C GLU A 120 -11.38 -19.57 8.39
N THR A 121 -11.17 -19.46 9.69
CA THR A 121 -11.76 -18.40 10.53
C THR A 121 -10.70 -17.53 11.18
N PRO A 122 -10.98 -16.24 11.44
CA PRO A 122 -10.03 -15.36 12.13
C PRO A 122 -9.51 -15.93 13.45
N SER A 123 -10.38 -16.50 14.28
CA SER A 123 -9.98 -17.08 15.58
C SER A 123 -9.09 -18.31 15.43
N SER A 124 -9.39 -19.21 14.48
CA SER A 124 -8.55 -20.38 14.22
C SER A 124 -7.21 -20.01 13.59
N ALA A 125 -7.19 -18.98 12.74
CA ALA A 125 -5.98 -18.44 12.15
C ALA A 125 -5.07 -17.83 13.21
N PHE A 126 -5.63 -16.98 14.09
CA PHE A 126 -4.87 -16.41 15.21
C PHE A 126 -4.32 -17.50 16.13
N ALA A 127 -5.15 -18.46 16.54
CA ALA A 127 -4.71 -19.55 17.42
C ALA A 127 -3.54 -20.34 16.81
N TRP A 128 -3.61 -20.63 15.50
CA TRP A 128 -2.53 -21.30 14.77
C TRP A 128 -1.27 -20.42 14.69
N ILE A 129 -1.40 -19.14 14.31
CA ILE A 129 -0.29 -18.19 14.20
C ILE A 129 0.42 -18.05 15.56
N ALA A 130 -0.32 -17.83 16.64
CA ALA A 130 0.23 -17.68 17.98
C ALA A 130 1.00 -18.94 18.41
N ALA A 131 0.45 -20.13 18.16
CA ALA A 131 1.11 -21.39 18.46
C ALA A 131 2.41 -21.57 17.65
N GLU A 132 2.40 -21.23 16.36
CA GLU A 132 3.58 -21.35 15.50
C GLU A 132 4.66 -20.31 15.86
N LEU A 133 4.29 -19.07 16.18
CA LEU A 133 5.22 -18.04 16.67
C LEU A 133 5.85 -18.46 18.00
N ALA A 134 5.06 -19.00 18.93
CA ALA A 134 5.56 -19.52 20.20
C ALA A 134 6.54 -20.69 20.00
N LYS A 135 6.19 -21.64 19.12
CA LYS A 135 7.06 -22.78 18.76
C LYS A 135 8.39 -22.35 18.16
N ARG A 136 8.42 -21.25 17.41
CA ARG A 136 9.65 -20.66 16.82
C ARG A 136 10.45 -19.79 17.79
N GLY A 137 9.95 -19.55 19.01
CA GLY A 137 10.56 -18.62 19.95
C GLY A 137 10.51 -17.15 19.49
N ALA A 138 9.59 -16.81 18.60
CA ALA A 138 9.44 -15.47 18.02
C ALA A 138 8.69 -14.52 18.97
N THR A 139 9.25 -14.26 20.15
CA THR A 139 8.58 -13.56 21.27
C THR A 139 8.07 -12.17 20.89
N VAL A 140 8.88 -11.36 20.20
CA VAL A 140 8.47 -10.01 19.76
C VAL A 140 7.26 -10.05 18.80
N HIS A 141 7.23 -11.03 17.91
CA HIS A 141 6.11 -11.20 16.95
C HIS A 141 4.85 -11.68 17.66
N LEU A 142 5.01 -12.53 18.68
CA LEU A 142 3.90 -12.99 19.51
C LEU A 142 3.30 -11.85 20.34
N GLU A 143 4.14 -11.04 21.00
CA GLU A 143 3.72 -9.85 21.75
C GLU A 143 3.02 -8.82 20.85
N PHE A 144 3.42 -8.76 19.58
CA PHE A 144 2.77 -7.92 18.58
C PHE A 144 1.40 -8.47 18.15
N ALA A 145 1.25 -9.79 18.01
CA ALA A 145 0.01 -10.45 17.61
C ALA A 145 -1.09 -10.37 18.69
N GLN A 146 -0.70 -10.52 19.95
CA GLN A 146 -1.62 -10.75 21.07
C GLN A 146 -2.65 -9.62 21.30
N PRO A 147 -2.31 -8.33 21.21
CA PRO A 147 -3.28 -7.25 21.37
C PRO A 147 -4.37 -7.23 20.28
N ASP A 148 -4.06 -7.74 19.10
CA ASP A 148 -4.98 -7.75 17.95
C ASP A 148 -5.86 -9.01 17.93
N ASP A 149 -5.42 -10.11 18.53
CA ASP A 149 -6.17 -11.37 18.68
C ASP A 149 -6.77 -11.82 17.33
N GLU A 150 -8.10 -11.95 17.22
CA GLU A 150 -8.78 -12.33 15.99
C GLU A 150 -8.48 -11.41 14.79
N ARG A 151 -8.15 -10.13 15.02
CA ARG A 151 -7.79 -9.21 13.93
C ARG A 151 -6.50 -9.61 13.22
N CYS A 152 -5.53 -10.15 13.96
CA CYS A 152 -4.30 -10.68 13.37
C CYS A 152 -4.64 -11.85 12.43
N GLY A 153 -5.53 -12.75 12.86
CA GLY A 153 -6.02 -13.84 12.02
C GLY A 153 -6.80 -13.36 10.80
N GLU A 154 -7.70 -12.39 10.97
CA GLU A 154 -8.46 -11.75 9.89
C GLU A 154 -7.51 -11.15 8.82
N LYS A 155 -6.53 -10.36 9.24
CA LYS A 155 -5.59 -9.71 8.30
C LYS A 155 -4.69 -10.71 7.58
N ALA A 156 -4.25 -11.76 8.26
CA ALA A 156 -3.51 -12.83 7.60
C ALA A 156 -4.38 -13.52 6.53
N LEU A 157 -5.65 -13.84 6.83
CA LEU A 157 -6.57 -14.47 5.88
C LEU A 157 -6.91 -13.57 4.67
N ASP A 158 -7.10 -12.26 4.89
CA ASP A 158 -7.27 -11.29 3.80
C ASP A 158 -6.08 -11.33 2.82
N VAL A 159 -4.86 -11.40 3.34
CA VAL A 159 -3.64 -11.47 2.52
C VAL A 159 -3.51 -12.84 1.84
N VAL A 160 -3.81 -13.95 2.53
CA VAL A 160 -3.88 -15.29 1.91
C VAL A 160 -4.79 -15.27 0.68
N TYR A 161 -6.01 -14.76 0.84
CA TYR A 161 -6.98 -14.66 -0.24
C TYR A 161 -6.44 -13.84 -1.42
N CYS A 162 -5.88 -12.65 -1.15
CA CYS A 162 -5.29 -11.80 -2.20
C CYS A 162 -4.16 -12.52 -2.96
N LEU A 163 -3.26 -13.20 -2.24
CA LEU A 163 -2.13 -13.93 -2.83
C LEU A 163 -2.59 -15.14 -3.68
N GLU A 164 -3.61 -15.86 -3.24
CA GLU A 164 -4.17 -16.97 -4.02
C GLU A 164 -4.87 -16.51 -5.29
N GLN A 165 -5.66 -15.45 -5.20
CA GLN A 165 -6.34 -14.88 -6.37
C GLN A 165 -5.34 -14.32 -7.37
N ALA A 166 -4.29 -13.65 -6.90
CA ALA A 166 -3.20 -13.17 -7.76
C ALA A 166 -2.48 -14.31 -8.49
N LYS A 167 -2.25 -15.47 -7.84
CA LYS A 167 -1.68 -16.66 -8.49
C LYS A 167 -2.56 -17.22 -9.61
N LEU A 168 -3.88 -17.05 -9.50
CA LEU A 168 -4.84 -17.43 -10.53
C LEU A 168 -4.95 -16.38 -11.67
N GLY A 169 -4.25 -15.24 -11.56
CA GLY A 169 -4.35 -14.13 -12.50
C GLY A 169 -5.57 -13.24 -12.27
N ASN A 170 -6.29 -13.42 -11.15
CA ASN A 170 -7.45 -12.61 -10.81
C ASN A 170 -7.01 -11.30 -10.14
N ALA A 171 -7.62 -10.20 -10.55
CA ALA A 171 -7.45 -8.92 -9.87
C ALA A 171 -8.36 -8.88 -8.64
N VAL A 172 -7.75 -9.07 -7.47
CA VAL A 172 -8.42 -8.95 -6.17
C VAL A 172 -7.66 -7.96 -5.32
N GLU A 173 -8.40 -7.13 -4.59
CA GLU A 173 -7.87 -6.01 -3.83
C GLU A 173 -8.20 -6.21 -2.35
N ARG A 174 -7.21 -5.96 -1.49
CA ARG A 174 -7.45 -5.82 -0.06
C ARG A 174 -8.29 -4.57 0.21
N THR A 175 -9.02 -4.56 1.32
CA THR A 175 -9.88 -3.44 1.73
C THR A 175 -9.17 -2.08 1.67
N GLY A 176 -7.90 -2.00 2.12
CA GLY A 176 -7.12 -0.76 2.05
C GLY A 176 -6.92 -0.24 0.62
N THR A 177 -6.59 -1.14 -0.32
CA THR A 177 -6.45 -0.81 -1.74
C THR A 177 -7.77 -0.32 -2.35
N ILE A 178 -8.90 -0.97 -2.02
CA ILE A 178 -10.23 -0.55 -2.45
C ILE A 178 -10.52 0.88 -1.97
N VAL A 179 -10.25 1.16 -0.69
CA VAL A 179 -10.46 2.50 -0.10
C VAL A 179 -9.58 3.55 -0.77
N ALA A 180 -8.31 3.24 -1.04
CA ALA A 180 -7.41 4.16 -1.74
C ALA A 180 -7.91 4.48 -3.16
N LYS A 181 -8.34 3.47 -3.92
CA LYS A 181 -8.91 3.67 -5.27
C LYS A 181 -10.21 4.46 -5.23
N ALA A 182 -11.12 4.12 -4.32
CA ALA A 182 -12.38 4.85 -4.15
C ALA A 182 -12.15 6.33 -3.78
N TYR A 183 -11.16 6.62 -2.94
CA TYR A 183 -10.77 7.99 -2.63
C TYR A 183 -10.27 8.73 -3.87
N ARG A 184 -9.32 8.13 -4.63
CA ARG A 184 -8.83 8.71 -5.88
C ARG A 184 -9.95 8.98 -6.88
N ASP A 185 -10.84 8.01 -7.09
CA ASP A 185 -11.93 8.14 -8.05
C ASP A 185 -12.92 9.24 -7.65
N ALA A 186 -13.21 9.38 -6.36
CA ALA A 186 -14.04 10.46 -5.84
C ALA A 186 -13.41 11.84 -6.07
N VAL A 187 -12.11 11.97 -5.84
CA VAL A 187 -11.35 13.22 -6.07
C VAL A 187 -11.32 13.57 -7.57
N MET A 188 -10.98 12.60 -8.42
CA MET A 188 -10.94 12.78 -9.88
C MET A 188 -12.30 13.15 -10.48
N LYS A 189 -13.38 12.54 -9.99
CA LYS A 189 -14.75 12.93 -10.37
C LYS A 189 -15.03 14.38 -10.00
N ARG A 190 -14.60 14.83 -8.83
CA ARG A 190 -14.75 16.23 -8.38
C ARG A 190 -13.96 17.20 -9.25
N HIS A 191 -12.73 16.85 -9.66
CA HIS A 191 -11.93 17.66 -10.58
C HIS A 191 -12.62 17.84 -11.93
N SER A 192 -13.09 16.74 -12.51
CA SER A 192 -13.79 16.75 -13.80
C SER A 192 -15.05 17.63 -13.78
N LEU A 193 -15.83 17.57 -12.70
CA LEU A 193 -17.02 18.41 -12.51
C LEU A 193 -16.67 19.90 -12.40
N ARG A 194 -15.58 20.24 -11.72
CA ARG A 194 -15.11 21.63 -11.59
C ARG A 194 -14.64 22.18 -12.94
N GLU A 195 -13.86 21.42 -13.69
CA GLU A 195 -13.40 21.83 -15.02
C GLU A 195 -14.56 22.04 -16.01
N GLY A 196 -15.56 21.15 -15.99
CA GLY A 196 -16.77 21.31 -16.78
C GLY A 196 -17.56 22.57 -16.42
N SER A 197 -17.71 22.86 -15.12
CA SER A 197 -18.37 24.08 -14.65
C SER A 197 -17.61 25.34 -15.04
N THR A 198 -16.27 25.35 -14.94
CA THR A 198 -15.45 26.49 -15.35
C THR A 198 -15.55 26.75 -16.85
N ARG A 199 -15.52 25.69 -17.69
CA ARG A 199 -15.67 25.83 -19.15
C ARG A 199 -17.04 26.37 -19.55
N GLN A 200 -18.12 25.95 -18.89
CA GLN A 200 -19.46 26.51 -19.11
C GLN A 200 -19.55 27.98 -18.69
N ALA A 201 -18.93 28.37 -17.57
CA ALA A 201 -18.92 29.76 -17.12
C ALA A 201 -18.15 30.70 -18.06
N VAL A 202 -17.00 30.27 -18.59
CA VAL A 202 -16.23 31.03 -19.58
C VAL A 202 -17.02 31.17 -20.88
N SER A 203 -17.64 30.09 -21.37
CA SER A 203 -18.47 30.14 -22.58
C SER A 203 -19.71 31.02 -22.44
N ALA A 204 -20.23 31.25 -21.22
CA ALA A 204 -21.37 32.13 -20.97
C ALA A 204 -20.98 33.60 -20.78
N ALA A 205 -19.69 33.89 -20.53
CA ALA A 205 -19.16 35.25 -20.40
C ALA A 205 -18.69 35.85 -21.74
N ASP A 206 -18.48 35.00 -22.75
CA ASP A 206 -18.09 35.38 -24.11
C ASP A 206 -19.30 35.60 -25.07
N VAL A 207 -20.52 35.63 -24.54
CA VAL A 207 -21.79 35.92 -25.26
C VAL A 207 -22.43 37.19 -24.70
#